data_AF-A0A0F9MXG8-F1
#
_entry.id   AF-A0A0F9MXG8-F1
#
_cell.length_a   1.000
_cell.length_b   1.000
_cell.length_c   1.000
_cell.angle_alpha   90.00
_cell.angle_beta   90.00
_cell.angle_gamma   90.00
#
_symmetry.space_group_name_H-M   'P 1'
#
loop_
_entity.id
_entity.type
_entity.pdbx_description
1 polymer ?
#
loop_
_entity_poly.entity_id
_entity_poly.type
_entity_poly.pdbx_seq_one_letter_code
_entity_poly.pdbx_strand_id
1 'polypeptide(L)'
;MFKIANNGNVLLDVKEHIPPSAAFILEALEKSAFCDCKIDHDAINDFFKNENTQQTLVVATKHNATLNVTISDDKMLAIGELTLAQGGKLLSLEDAKKQLVKAGIVRGYKQAFLEQLLQKQSEHSAGSVVKGILAKGTLPSDGLATKLITTVETLKDRLKAPKLKEDGSVDMRDFGKLASVEPGSVLIRQQPATPGKEGFTVIGDILPAKPGENKQLVAGEGTEISKMNPLELVSTIAGVPVEINNGMRVDDIFTISDVNVKSGHIDFQGSVIVTRNIDPGMKVTAKGDITIFGTVESGELTAGGNITVKQGIIGHQKVDSKSLSCKLIALGDIHVSHSQYC
;
A
#
# COMPACT_ATOMS: atom_id res chain seq x y z
N MET A 1 -45.52 21.20 -48.53
CA MET A 1 -45.72 19.74 -48.68
C MET A 1 -45.90 19.05 -47.32
N PHE A 2 -45.00 19.21 -46.36
CA PHE A 2 -45.13 18.60 -45.02
C PHE A 2 -45.54 19.62 -43.95
N LYS A 3 -46.52 19.30 -43.10
CA LYS A 3 -46.95 20.09 -41.93
C LYS A 3 -46.68 19.30 -40.65
N ILE A 4 -46.14 19.93 -39.62
CA ILE A 4 -46.02 19.30 -38.29
C ILE A 4 -47.36 19.46 -37.56
N ALA A 5 -47.93 18.35 -37.11
CA ALA A 5 -49.05 18.35 -36.17
C ALA A 5 -48.57 18.62 -34.73
N ASN A 6 -49.45 19.16 -33.90
CA ASN A 6 -49.16 19.53 -32.50
C ASN A 6 -48.67 18.35 -31.62
N ASN A 7 -48.84 17.11 -32.08
CA ASN A 7 -48.38 15.88 -31.43
C ASN A 7 -46.96 15.45 -31.85
N GLY A 8 -46.26 16.20 -32.71
CA GLY A 8 -44.92 15.87 -33.20
C GLY A 8 -44.91 14.99 -34.46
N ASN A 9 -46.07 14.68 -35.05
CA ASN A 9 -46.16 13.94 -36.29
C ASN A 9 -45.95 14.88 -37.50
N VAL A 10 -45.18 14.44 -38.48
CA VAL A 10 -45.03 15.07 -39.79
C VAL A 10 -46.14 14.52 -40.68
N LEU A 11 -47.07 15.38 -41.06
CA LEU A 11 -48.19 15.08 -41.93
C LEU A 11 -47.90 15.55 -43.36
N LEU A 12 -48.20 14.71 -44.34
CA LEU A 12 -48.29 15.06 -45.74
C LEU A 12 -49.75 15.32 -46.09
N ASP A 13 -50.04 16.51 -46.64
CA ASP A 13 -51.37 16.88 -47.13
C ASP A 13 -51.52 16.36 -48.57
N VAL A 14 -52.28 15.28 -48.74
CA VAL A 14 -52.33 14.52 -50.00
C VAL A 14 -53.31 15.15 -51.00
N LYS A 15 -54.11 16.16 -50.59
CA LYS A 15 -55.05 16.89 -51.44
C LYS A 15 -54.39 18.01 -52.26
N GLU A 16 -53.44 18.75 -51.67
CA GLU A 16 -52.74 19.84 -52.36
C GLU A 16 -51.56 19.34 -53.20
N HIS A 17 -50.94 18.22 -52.80
CA HIS A 17 -49.83 17.62 -53.52
C HIS A 17 -49.98 16.10 -53.57
N ILE A 18 -50.47 15.59 -54.70
CA ILE A 18 -50.60 14.15 -54.95
C ILE A 18 -49.18 13.59 -55.21
N PRO A 19 -48.62 12.76 -54.31
CA PRO A 19 -47.29 12.21 -54.49
C PRO A 19 -47.32 11.10 -55.57
N PRO A 20 -46.38 11.10 -56.53
CA PRO A 20 -46.37 10.12 -57.63
C PRO A 20 -45.95 8.70 -57.21
N SER A 21 -45.23 8.54 -56.09
CA SER A 21 -44.82 7.23 -55.57
C SER A 21 -44.36 7.32 -54.10
N ALA A 22 -44.32 6.18 -53.40
CA ALA A 22 -43.74 6.08 -52.06
C ALA A 22 -42.27 6.54 -52.03
N ALA A 23 -41.51 6.25 -53.10
CA ALA A 23 -40.12 6.66 -53.24
C ALA A 23 -39.97 8.19 -53.33
N PHE A 24 -40.90 8.88 -54.00
CA PHE A 24 -40.89 10.34 -54.08
C PHE A 24 -41.13 10.99 -52.71
N ILE A 25 -41.96 10.40 -51.86
CA ILE A 25 -42.18 10.88 -50.48
C ILE A 25 -40.90 10.74 -49.65
N LEU A 26 -40.20 9.62 -49.79
CA LEU A 26 -38.93 9.37 -49.09
C LEU A 26 -37.84 10.34 -49.53
N GLU A 27 -37.64 10.53 -50.83
CA GLU A 27 -36.68 11.52 -51.36
C GLU A 27 -37.06 12.96 -50.98
N ALA A 28 -38.35 13.28 -50.95
CA ALA A 28 -38.83 14.59 -50.52
C ALA A 28 -38.64 14.81 -49.01
N LEU A 29 -38.76 13.76 -48.19
CA LEU A 29 -38.45 13.81 -46.76
C LEU A 29 -36.95 13.98 -46.50
N GLU A 30 -36.11 13.24 -47.22
CA GLU A 30 -34.63 13.36 -47.17
C GLU A 30 -34.15 14.76 -47.59
N LYS A 31 -34.80 15.39 -48.57
CA LYS A 31 -34.49 16.76 -49.01
C LYS A 31 -35.18 17.85 -48.17
N SER A 32 -36.04 17.48 -47.23
CA SER A 32 -36.76 18.43 -46.38
C SER A 32 -36.06 18.68 -45.05
N ALA A 33 -36.53 19.69 -44.30
CA ALA A 33 -36.09 19.97 -42.93
C ALA A 33 -36.46 18.87 -41.90
N PHE A 34 -37.00 17.72 -42.34
CA PHE A 34 -37.42 16.59 -41.51
C PHE A 34 -36.61 15.31 -41.75
N CYS A 35 -35.45 15.41 -42.42
CA CYS A 35 -34.55 14.28 -42.72
C CYS A 35 -34.15 13.46 -41.49
N ASP A 36 -34.10 14.09 -40.31
CA ASP A 36 -33.70 13.44 -39.05
C ASP A 36 -34.88 12.80 -38.29
N CYS A 37 -36.12 12.88 -38.82
CA CYS A 37 -37.30 12.29 -38.18
C CYS A 37 -37.38 10.78 -38.46
N LYS A 38 -38.03 10.03 -37.57
CA LYS A 38 -38.27 8.60 -37.81
C LYS A 38 -39.33 8.45 -38.90
N ILE A 39 -38.92 8.00 -40.07
CA ILE A 39 -39.81 7.77 -41.21
C ILE A 39 -40.63 6.51 -40.96
N ASP A 40 -41.94 6.62 -41.17
CA ASP A 40 -42.88 5.51 -40.99
C ASP A 40 -43.11 4.81 -42.34
N HIS A 41 -42.21 3.88 -42.69
CA HIS A 41 -42.21 3.22 -44.00
C HIS A 41 -43.47 2.36 -44.24
N ASP A 42 -44.04 1.77 -43.19
CA ASP A 42 -45.26 0.97 -43.28
C ASP A 42 -46.49 1.83 -43.62
N ALA A 43 -46.67 2.97 -42.93
CA ALA A 43 -47.76 3.89 -43.20
C ALA A 43 -47.71 4.46 -44.63
N ILE A 44 -46.51 4.75 -45.13
CA ILE A 44 -46.31 5.25 -46.51
C ILE A 44 -46.66 4.17 -47.53
N ASN A 45 -46.23 2.92 -47.34
CA ASN A 45 -46.51 1.84 -48.27
C ASN A 45 -47.98 1.40 -48.24
N ASP A 46 -48.61 1.39 -47.07
CA ASP A 46 -50.04 1.04 -46.93
C ASP A 46 -50.95 2.08 -47.59
N PHE A 47 -50.54 3.34 -47.63
CA PHE A 47 -51.26 4.41 -48.34
C PHE A 47 -51.28 4.22 -49.86
N PHE A 48 -50.21 3.67 -50.45
CA PHE A 48 -50.17 3.39 -51.90
C PHE A 48 -50.76 2.02 -52.28
N LYS A 49 -50.86 1.08 -51.33
CA LYS A 49 -51.42 -0.26 -51.58
C LYS A 49 -52.94 -0.33 -51.42
N ASN A 50 -53.50 0.45 -50.50
CA ASN A 50 -54.95 0.53 -50.29
C ASN A 50 -55.45 1.87 -50.82
N GLU A 51 -56.52 1.91 -51.61
CA GLU A 51 -57.18 3.16 -52.04
C GLU A 51 -57.74 3.91 -50.82
N ASN A 52 -56.86 4.65 -50.14
CA ASN A 52 -57.16 5.30 -48.88
C ASN A 52 -57.66 6.72 -49.14
N THR A 53 -58.86 7.03 -48.64
CA THR A 53 -59.53 8.35 -48.76
C THR A 53 -59.02 9.38 -47.75
N GLN A 54 -57.91 9.10 -47.06
CA GLN A 54 -57.37 9.94 -46.01
C GLN A 54 -56.70 11.19 -46.60
N GLN A 55 -57.12 12.35 -46.09
CA GLN A 55 -56.68 13.67 -46.59
C GLN A 55 -55.28 14.05 -46.07
N THR A 56 -54.80 13.38 -45.02
CA THR A 56 -53.51 13.61 -44.39
C THR A 56 -52.84 12.29 -44.04
N LEU A 57 -51.61 12.09 -44.48
CA LEU A 57 -50.79 10.91 -44.20
C LEU A 57 -49.72 11.26 -43.16
N VAL A 58 -49.60 10.47 -42.07
CA VAL A 58 -48.47 10.59 -41.14
C VAL A 58 -47.26 9.92 -41.81
N VAL A 59 -46.24 10.71 -42.13
CA VAL A 59 -45.08 10.24 -42.90
C VAL A 59 -43.81 10.13 -42.06
N ALA A 60 -43.72 10.87 -40.95
CA ALA A 60 -42.62 10.74 -39.99
C ALA A 60 -43.07 11.18 -38.59
N THR A 61 -42.38 10.73 -37.56
CA THR A 61 -42.64 11.13 -36.16
C THR A 61 -41.40 11.74 -35.52
N LYS A 62 -41.60 12.81 -34.74
CA LYS A 62 -40.54 13.45 -33.97
C LYS A 62 -40.37 12.75 -32.62
N HIS A 63 -39.20 12.21 -32.39
CA HIS A 63 -38.81 11.70 -31.07
C HIS A 63 -37.82 12.66 -30.42
N ASN A 64 -38.13 13.11 -29.21
CA ASN A 64 -37.19 13.89 -28.41
C ASN A 64 -36.09 12.98 -27.85
N ALA A 65 -34.93 13.57 -27.56
CA ALA A 65 -33.87 12.83 -26.87
C ALA A 65 -34.36 12.39 -25.49
N THR A 66 -34.12 11.14 -25.13
CA THR A 66 -34.50 10.57 -23.83
C THR A 66 -33.28 9.95 -23.16
N LEU A 67 -33.07 10.28 -21.89
CA LEU A 67 -32.00 9.70 -21.06
C LEU A 67 -32.63 8.73 -20.08
N ASN A 68 -32.25 7.46 -20.19
CA ASN A 68 -32.52 6.46 -19.18
C ASN A 68 -31.27 6.24 -18.34
N VAL A 69 -31.42 6.10 -17.03
CA VAL A 69 -30.30 5.94 -16.10
C VAL A 69 -30.47 4.63 -15.36
N THR A 70 -29.54 3.71 -15.59
CA THR A 70 -29.53 2.39 -14.95
C THR A 70 -28.38 2.35 -13.95
N ILE A 71 -28.66 1.93 -12.74
CA ILE A 71 -27.66 1.69 -11.70
C ILE A 71 -27.31 0.21 -11.74
N SER A 72 -26.02 -0.12 -11.69
CA SER A 72 -25.55 -1.49 -11.61
C SER A 72 -26.00 -2.17 -10.31
N ASP A 73 -26.09 -3.51 -10.30
CA ASP A 73 -26.54 -4.27 -9.13
C ASP A 73 -25.65 -4.05 -7.89
N ASP A 74 -24.36 -3.80 -8.12
CA ASP A 74 -23.38 -3.47 -7.08
C ASP A 74 -23.50 -2.03 -6.56
N LYS A 75 -24.37 -1.21 -7.17
CA LYS A 75 -24.58 0.22 -6.88
C LYS A 75 -23.30 1.06 -7.02
N MET A 76 -22.27 0.57 -7.71
CA MET A 76 -21.00 1.26 -7.87
C MET A 76 -20.92 2.10 -9.13
N LEU A 77 -21.80 1.86 -10.10
CA LEU A 77 -21.82 2.58 -11.38
C LEU A 77 -23.24 3.00 -11.72
N ALA A 78 -23.37 4.23 -12.21
CA ALA A 78 -24.58 4.67 -12.89
C ALA A 78 -24.26 4.85 -14.37
N ILE A 79 -25.01 4.16 -15.22
CA ILE A 79 -24.87 4.18 -16.67
C ILE A 79 -26.06 4.96 -17.25
N GLY A 80 -25.77 6.00 -18.00
CA GLY A 80 -26.75 6.72 -18.81
C GLY A 80 -26.83 6.12 -20.19
N GLU A 81 -28.02 5.73 -20.60
CA GLU A 81 -28.36 5.38 -21.98
C GLU A 81 -29.16 6.53 -22.58
N LEU A 82 -28.53 7.25 -23.52
CA LEU A 82 -29.11 8.39 -24.18
C LEU A 82 -29.55 7.98 -25.58
N THR A 83 -30.86 7.98 -25.79
CA THR A 83 -31.48 7.82 -27.10
C THR A 83 -31.53 9.18 -27.77
N LEU A 84 -30.84 9.33 -28.91
CA LEU A 84 -30.73 10.60 -29.61
C LEU A 84 -32.06 11.05 -30.21
N ALA A 85 -32.27 12.37 -30.26
CA ALA A 85 -33.47 12.93 -30.87
C ALA A 85 -33.55 12.57 -32.36
N GLN A 86 -34.77 12.26 -32.82
CA GLN A 86 -35.10 12.09 -34.23
C GLN A 86 -36.03 13.23 -34.64
N GLY A 87 -35.46 14.36 -35.08
CA GLY A 87 -36.20 15.57 -35.44
C GLY A 87 -36.88 16.33 -34.29
N GLY A 88 -36.68 15.86 -33.05
CA GLY A 88 -37.14 16.47 -31.80
C GLY A 88 -36.11 17.36 -31.12
N LYS A 89 -36.35 17.73 -29.86
CA LYS A 89 -35.42 18.55 -29.05
C LYS A 89 -34.26 17.70 -28.51
N LEU A 90 -33.06 18.29 -28.51
CA LEU A 90 -31.88 17.76 -27.83
C LEU A 90 -32.05 17.81 -26.31
N LEU A 91 -31.36 16.90 -25.61
CA LEU A 91 -31.41 16.88 -24.16
C LEU A 91 -30.51 17.98 -23.58
N SER A 92 -31.10 18.85 -22.75
CA SER A 92 -30.38 19.91 -22.05
C SER A 92 -29.62 19.35 -20.82
N LEU A 93 -28.55 20.02 -20.41
CA LEU A 93 -27.82 19.70 -19.17
C LEU A 93 -28.73 19.74 -17.93
N GLU A 94 -29.67 20.68 -17.89
CA GLU A 94 -30.59 20.84 -16.76
C GLU A 94 -31.59 19.68 -16.67
N ASP A 95 -32.17 19.28 -17.79
CA ASP A 95 -33.13 18.17 -17.82
C ASP A 95 -32.44 16.83 -17.57
N ALA A 96 -31.21 16.67 -18.06
CA ALA A 96 -30.41 15.50 -17.73
C ALA A 96 -30.12 15.44 -16.22
N LYS A 97 -29.71 16.55 -15.58
CA LYS A 97 -29.52 16.60 -14.12
C LYS A 97 -30.78 16.20 -13.35
N LYS A 98 -31.97 16.66 -13.78
CA LYS A 98 -33.25 16.24 -13.16
C LYS A 98 -33.46 14.73 -13.26
N GLN A 99 -33.08 14.10 -14.38
CA GLN A 99 -33.18 12.64 -14.55
C GLN A 99 -32.19 11.90 -13.63
N LEU A 100 -30.96 12.39 -13.46
CA LEU A 100 -30.00 11.79 -12.52
C LEU A 100 -30.51 11.83 -11.07
N VAL A 101 -31.11 12.95 -10.65
CA VAL A 101 -31.70 13.09 -9.31
C VAL A 101 -32.89 12.15 -9.14
N LYS A 102 -33.77 12.04 -10.14
CA LYS A 102 -34.89 11.08 -10.14
C LYS A 102 -34.42 9.63 -10.07
N ALA A 103 -33.30 9.31 -10.70
CA ALA A 103 -32.68 7.99 -10.64
C ALA A 103 -32.03 7.68 -9.29
N GLY A 104 -31.94 8.64 -8.36
CA GLY A 104 -31.40 8.43 -7.02
C GLY A 104 -29.88 8.50 -6.92
N ILE A 105 -29.20 9.16 -7.89
CA ILE A 105 -27.75 9.38 -7.82
C ILE A 105 -27.48 10.54 -6.84
N VAL A 106 -26.76 10.24 -5.76
CA VAL A 106 -26.45 11.20 -4.68
C VAL A 106 -24.96 11.56 -4.68
N ARG A 107 -24.07 10.59 -4.95
CA ARG A 107 -22.61 10.76 -4.90
C ARG A 107 -21.93 10.18 -6.14
N GLY A 108 -20.71 10.65 -6.41
CA GLY A 108 -19.88 10.12 -7.51
C GLY A 108 -20.24 10.67 -8.90
N TYR A 109 -21.21 11.58 -9.01
CA TYR A 109 -21.50 12.33 -10.23
C TYR A 109 -20.37 13.30 -10.57
N LYS A 110 -19.95 13.32 -11.83
CA LYS A 110 -19.04 14.34 -12.37
C LYS A 110 -19.68 15.01 -13.57
N GLN A 111 -19.72 16.34 -13.57
CA GLN A 111 -20.30 17.11 -14.67
C GLN A 111 -19.67 16.81 -16.03
N ALA A 112 -18.34 16.62 -16.06
CA ALA A 112 -17.62 16.27 -17.28
C ALA A 112 -18.13 14.98 -17.95
N PHE A 113 -18.55 13.98 -17.18
CA PHE A 113 -19.09 12.74 -17.73
C PHE A 113 -20.45 12.93 -18.40
N LEU A 114 -21.29 13.78 -17.82
CA LEU A 114 -22.56 14.13 -18.41
C LEU A 114 -22.37 14.94 -19.70
N GLU A 115 -21.48 15.93 -19.68
CA GLU A 115 -21.14 16.73 -20.87
C GLU A 115 -20.59 15.85 -22.00
N GLN A 116 -19.72 14.89 -21.69
CA GLN A 116 -19.24 13.91 -22.67
C GLN A 116 -20.36 13.05 -23.26
N LEU A 117 -21.34 12.63 -22.46
CA LEU A 117 -22.49 11.88 -22.96
C LEU A 117 -23.39 12.76 -23.86
N LEU A 118 -23.58 14.02 -23.48
CA LEU A 118 -24.40 14.96 -24.26
C LEU A 118 -23.72 15.42 -25.54
N GLN A 119 -22.39 15.54 -25.56
CA GLN A 119 -21.62 15.89 -26.76
C GLN A 119 -21.78 14.85 -27.87
N LYS A 120 -21.90 13.56 -27.49
CA LYS A 120 -22.19 12.47 -28.43
C LYS A 120 -23.52 12.63 -29.18
N GLN A 121 -24.44 13.46 -28.68
CA GLN A 121 -25.69 13.76 -29.41
C GLN A 121 -25.45 14.51 -30.72
N SER A 122 -24.35 15.26 -30.81
CA SER A 122 -23.99 16.04 -32.00
C SER A 122 -23.08 15.26 -32.95
N GLU A 123 -22.48 14.18 -32.48
CA GLU A 123 -21.48 13.39 -33.22
C GLU A 123 -22.05 12.13 -33.87
N HIS A 124 -23.20 11.65 -33.37
CA HIS A 124 -23.83 10.41 -33.83
C HIS A 124 -25.15 10.68 -34.55
N SER A 125 -25.55 9.74 -35.41
CA SER A 125 -26.77 9.84 -36.21
C SER A 125 -28.03 9.78 -35.35
N ALA A 126 -29.05 10.51 -35.79
CA ALA A 126 -30.37 10.57 -35.16
C ALA A 126 -30.94 9.17 -34.89
N GLY A 127 -31.43 8.93 -33.67
CA GLY A 127 -32.02 7.65 -33.25
C GLY A 127 -31.04 6.57 -32.78
N SER A 128 -29.74 6.81 -32.83
CA SER A 128 -28.78 5.92 -32.20
C SER A 128 -28.87 5.98 -30.66
N VAL A 129 -28.46 4.89 -30.00
CA VAL A 129 -28.38 4.81 -28.54
C VAL A 129 -26.92 4.88 -28.13
N VAL A 130 -26.57 5.90 -27.35
CA VAL A 130 -25.21 6.08 -26.83
C VAL A 130 -25.20 5.83 -25.32
N LYS A 131 -24.21 5.06 -24.86
CA LYS A 131 -24.02 4.78 -23.44
C LYS A 131 -22.85 5.56 -22.88
N GLY A 132 -22.94 5.95 -21.61
CA GLY A 132 -21.86 6.57 -20.88
C GLY A 132 -22.01 6.40 -19.38
N ILE A 133 -20.88 6.44 -18.68
CA ILE A 133 -20.87 6.42 -17.22
C ILE A 133 -21.26 7.81 -16.74
N LEU A 134 -22.23 7.92 -15.83
CA LEU A 134 -22.70 9.19 -15.27
C LEU A 134 -22.19 9.43 -13.85
N ALA A 135 -22.06 8.36 -13.07
CA ALA A 135 -21.52 8.40 -11.72
C ALA A 135 -20.73 7.13 -11.40
N LYS A 136 -19.73 7.28 -10.54
CA LYS A 136 -18.88 6.18 -10.07
C LYS A 136 -18.72 6.26 -8.54
N GLY A 137 -19.04 5.17 -7.88
CA GLY A 137 -18.76 4.93 -6.47
C GLY A 137 -17.27 4.73 -6.21
N THR A 138 -16.86 4.89 -4.96
CA THR A 138 -15.48 4.68 -4.51
C THR A 138 -15.47 3.51 -3.56
N LEU A 139 -14.62 2.52 -3.81
CA LEU A 139 -14.47 1.38 -2.89
C LEU A 139 -13.80 1.84 -1.58
N PRO A 140 -14.14 1.23 -0.44
CA PRO A 140 -13.45 1.47 0.81
C PRO A 140 -11.99 1.01 0.69
N SER A 141 -11.10 1.71 1.38
CA SER A 141 -9.70 1.32 1.53
C SER A 141 -9.42 1.10 3.00
N ASP A 142 -9.04 -0.12 3.36
CA ASP A 142 -8.64 -0.43 4.73
C ASP A 142 -7.39 0.36 5.13
N GLY A 143 -7.29 0.63 6.43
CA GLY A 143 -6.14 1.25 7.04
C GLY A 143 -4.95 0.30 7.13
N LEU A 144 -3.74 0.83 7.11
CA LEU A 144 -2.52 0.06 7.30
C LEU A 144 -2.29 -0.17 8.79
N ALA A 145 -1.95 -1.42 9.15
CA ALA A 145 -1.58 -1.77 10.51
C ALA A 145 -0.28 -1.08 10.94
N THR A 146 -0.09 -0.98 12.25
CA THR A 146 1.16 -0.46 12.83
C THR A 146 2.34 -1.32 12.40
N LYS A 147 3.40 -0.67 11.94
CA LYS A 147 4.65 -1.34 11.53
C LYS A 147 5.77 -0.90 12.46
N LEU A 148 6.46 -1.86 13.07
CA LEU A 148 7.67 -1.61 13.86
C LEU A 148 8.88 -1.85 12.96
N ILE A 149 9.67 -0.80 12.72
CA ILE A 149 10.85 -0.84 11.87
C ILE A 149 12.07 -0.84 12.78
N THR A 150 12.84 -1.92 12.74
CA THR A 150 14.10 -2.05 13.46
C THR A 150 15.17 -1.19 12.76
N THR A 151 15.88 -0.37 13.54
CA THR A 151 16.91 0.56 13.02
C THR A 151 18.33 0.09 13.34
N VAL A 152 18.46 -0.90 14.22
CA VAL A 152 19.73 -1.49 14.66
C VAL A 152 19.90 -2.91 14.13
N GLU A 153 21.15 -3.29 13.87
CA GLU A 153 21.50 -4.67 13.53
C GLU A 153 21.32 -5.56 14.75
N THR A 154 20.64 -6.69 14.59
CA THR A 154 20.45 -7.66 15.66
C THR A 154 21.44 -8.82 15.52
N LEU A 155 21.69 -9.56 16.60
CA LEU A 155 22.53 -10.77 16.58
C LEU A 155 22.12 -11.79 15.50
N LYS A 156 20.83 -11.83 15.11
CA LYS A 156 20.30 -12.71 14.07
C LYS A 156 20.83 -12.36 12.68
N ASP A 157 21.13 -11.09 12.43
CA ASP A 157 21.61 -10.61 11.13
C ASP A 157 23.10 -10.90 10.93
N ARG A 158 23.88 -10.90 12.03
CA ARG A 158 25.34 -11.14 12.03
C ARG A 158 25.73 -12.58 11.64
N LEU A 159 24.87 -13.57 11.91
CA LEU A 159 25.14 -14.98 11.54
C LEU A 159 25.25 -15.22 10.02
N LYS A 160 24.96 -14.21 9.19
CA LYS A 160 24.92 -14.32 7.72
C LYS A 160 26.13 -13.75 6.98
N ALA A 161 27.08 -13.05 7.63
CA ALA A 161 28.21 -12.44 6.92
C ALA A 161 29.50 -12.32 7.77
N PRO A 162 30.54 -13.13 7.52
CA PRO A 162 31.88 -12.90 8.07
C PRO A 162 32.58 -11.71 7.39
N LYS A 163 33.47 -11.01 8.10
CA LYS A 163 34.20 -9.84 7.58
C LYS A 163 35.32 -10.25 6.61
N LEU A 164 35.39 -9.57 5.46
CA LEU A 164 36.51 -9.61 4.51
C LEU A 164 37.62 -8.64 4.98
N LYS A 165 38.88 -9.09 5.04
CA LYS A 165 40.03 -8.19 5.20
C LYS A 165 40.39 -7.53 3.87
N GLU A 166 41.11 -6.41 3.92
CA GLU A 166 41.56 -5.64 2.74
C GLU A 166 42.48 -6.44 1.79
N ASP A 167 43.10 -7.52 2.28
CA ASP A 167 43.95 -8.46 1.52
C ASP A 167 43.15 -9.66 0.93
N GLY A 168 41.81 -9.62 0.97
CA GLY A 168 40.94 -10.69 0.46
C GLY A 168 40.94 -11.99 1.29
N SER A 169 41.74 -12.07 2.35
CA SER A 169 41.69 -13.17 3.33
C SER A 169 40.54 -12.98 4.32
N VAL A 170 39.70 -14.01 4.48
CA VAL A 170 38.61 -14.02 5.46
C VAL A 170 39.14 -14.60 6.76
N ASP A 171 39.13 -13.80 7.84
CA ASP A 171 39.40 -14.33 9.16
C ASP A 171 38.15 -15.02 9.68
N MET A 172 38.09 -16.34 9.50
CA MET A 172 36.98 -17.18 9.96
C MET A 172 36.78 -17.15 11.48
N ARG A 173 37.62 -16.41 12.24
CA ARG A 173 37.57 -16.25 13.70
C ARG A 173 37.15 -14.86 14.17
N ASP A 174 37.00 -13.89 13.26
CA ASP A 174 36.55 -12.53 13.59
C ASP A 174 35.19 -12.23 12.95
N PHE A 175 34.14 -12.47 13.73
CA PHE A 175 32.75 -12.17 13.35
C PHE A 175 32.40 -10.68 13.52
N GLY A 176 33.37 -9.81 13.81
CA GLY A 176 33.17 -8.41 14.14
C GLY A 176 32.64 -8.18 15.56
N LYS A 177 32.63 -6.90 15.97
CA LYS A 177 32.13 -6.47 17.27
C LYS A 177 30.67 -6.90 17.45
N LEU A 178 30.28 -7.22 18.68
CA LEU A 178 28.85 -7.41 18.98
C LEU A 178 28.11 -6.13 18.61
N ALA A 179 27.01 -6.27 17.86
CA ALA A 179 26.13 -5.15 17.52
C ALA A 179 25.63 -4.55 18.84
N SER A 180 26.31 -3.51 19.27
CA SER A 180 26.12 -2.86 20.55
C SER A 180 25.64 -1.45 20.27
N VAL A 181 24.64 -1.05 21.04
CA VAL A 181 24.03 0.27 20.96
C VAL A 181 24.57 1.12 22.10
N GLU A 182 24.70 2.42 21.88
CA GLU A 182 25.01 3.38 22.94
C GLU A 182 23.70 3.94 23.53
N PRO A 183 23.70 4.48 24.76
CA PRO A 183 22.53 5.18 25.30
C PRO A 183 22.05 6.28 24.35
N GLY A 184 20.74 6.35 24.13
CA GLY A 184 20.09 7.29 23.21
C GLY A 184 20.00 6.80 21.76
N SER A 185 20.51 5.61 21.44
CA SER A 185 20.38 5.03 20.10
C SER A 185 18.94 4.64 19.81
N VAL A 186 18.45 4.97 18.61
CA VAL A 186 17.10 4.57 18.16
C VAL A 186 17.10 3.10 17.76
N LEU A 187 16.31 2.30 18.46
CA LEU A 187 16.20 0.85 18.26
C LEU A 187 15.07 0.50 17.31
N ILE A 188 13.89 1.10 17.54
CA ILE A 188 12.68 0.88 16.75
C ILE A 188 12.05 2.22 16.40
N ARG A 189 11.59 2.34 15.15
CA ARG A 189 10.64 3.37 14.71
C ARG A 189 9.28 2.74 14.46
N GLN A 190 8.28 3.20 15.18
CA GLN A 190 6.88 2.83 15.00
C GLN A 190 6.26 3.70 13.90
N GLN A 191 5.79 3.06 12.84
CA GLN A 191 4.88 3.68 11.89
C GLN A 191 3.44 3.45 12.39
N PRO A 192 2.71 4.51 12.75
CA PRO A 192 1.38 4.38 13.34
C PRO A 192 0.38 3.78 12.35
N ALA A 193 -0.64 3.12 12.89
CA ALA A 193 -1.76 2.64 12.09
C ALA A 193 -2.47 3.82 11.39
N THR A 194 -2.91 3.61 10.15
CA THR A 194 -3.69 4.63 9.44
C THR A 194 -5.19 4.34 9.58
N PRO A 195 -6.04 5.38 9.59
CA PRO A 195 -7.48 5.17 9.47
C PRO A 195 -7.79 4.53 8.10
N GLY A 196 -8.83 3.70 8.07
CA GLY A 196 -9.45 3.30 6.81
C GLY A 196 -10.15 4.50 6.17
N LYS A 197 -10.22 4.51 4.84
CA LYS A 197 -11.00 5.50 4.08
C LYS A 197 -12.29 4.84 3.64
N GLU A 198 -13.39 5.37 4.16
CA GLU A 198 -14.72 4.91 3.77
C GLU A 198 -14.95 5.08 2.26
N GLY A 199 -15.59 4.08 1.68
CA GLY A 199 -16.08 4.15 0.32
C GLY A 199 -17.50 4.70 0.28
N PHE A 200 -18.03 4.87 -0.92
CA PHE A 200 -19.44 5.19 -1.12
C PHE A 200 -19.96 4.62 -2.44
N THR A 201 -21.22 4.24 -2.45
CA THR A 201 -21.95 3.86 -3.67
C THR A 201 -22.50 5.10 -4.39
N VAL A 202 -22.98 4.96 -5.62
CA VAL A 202 -23.54 6.10 -6.39
C VAL A 202 -24.85 6.62 -5.78
N ILE A 203 -25.56 5.78 -5.03
CA ILE A 203 -26.78 6.14 -4.30
C ILE A 203 -26.50 6.77 -2.93
N GLY A 204 -25.24 6.84 -2.51
CA GLY A 204 -24.83 7.51 -1.28
C GLY A 204 -24.68 6.59 -0.06
N ASP A 205 -24.82 5.27 -0.20
CA ASP A 205 -24.52 4.32 0.88
C ASP A 205 -23.02 4.40 1.21
N ILE A 206 -22.69 4.47 2.49
CA ILE A 206 -21.30 4.46 2.96
C ILE A 206 -20.83 3.01 3.03
N LEU A 207 -19.68 2.74 2.42
CA LEU A 207 -19.01 1.45 2.51
C LEU A 207 -17.97 1.54 3.64
N PRO A 208 -18.14 0.82 4.76
CA PRO A 208 -17.24 0.93 5.89
C PRO A 208 -15.85 0.39 5.53
N ALA A 209 -14.80 1.10 5.97
CA ALA A 209 -13.42 0.63 5.90
C ALA A 209 -12.95 0.19 7.27
N LYS A 210 -12.09 -0.83 7.32
CA LYS A 210 -11.50 -1.28 8.58
C LYS A 210 -10.32 -0.37 8.95
N PRO A 211 -10.22 0.12 10.19
CA PRO A 211 -9.02 0.81 10.64
C PRO A 211 -7.86 -0.18 10.72
N GLY A 212 -6.64 0.31 10.51
CA GLY A 212 -5.45 -0.50 10.70
C GLY A 212 -5.30 -0.95 12.15
N GLU A 213 -4.78 -2.16 12.36
CA GLU A 213 -4.52 -2.68 13.71
C GLU A 213 -3.47 -1.81 14.43
N ASN A 214 -3.82 -1.33 15.62
CA ASN A 214 -2.91 -0.55 16.45
C ASN A 214 -2.09 -1.49 17.33
N LYS A 215 -0.75 -1.45 17.18
CA LYS A 215 0.17 -2.20 18.04
C LYS A 215 0.92 -1.20 18.92
N GLN A 216 0.83 -1.37 20.22
CA GLN A 216 1.57 -0.52 21.15
C GLN A 216 3.05 -0.89 21.13
N LEU A 217 3.93 0.10 21.01
CA LEU A 217 5.36 -0.05 21.18
C LEU A 217 5.67 -0.31 22.67
N VAL A 218 6.39 -1.39 22.95
CA VAL A 218 6.74 -1.83 24.30
C VAL A 218 8.21 -1.52 24.56
N ALA A 219 8.50 -0.84 25.67
CA ALA A 219 9.86 -0.67 26.17
C ALA A 219 10.21 -1.84 27.10
N GLY A 220 11.25 -2.58 26.75
CA GLY A 220 11.85 -3.58 27.62
C GLY A 220 12.90 -2.99 28.56
N GLU A 221 13.59 -3.84 29.30
CA GLU A 221 14.72 -3.41 30.15
C GLU A 221 15.82 -2.76 29.31
N GLY A 222 16.49 -1.73 29.85
CA GLY A 222 17.53 -1.00 29.13
C GLY A 222 17.03 -0.15 27.95
N THR A 223 15.72 0.04 27.80
CA THR A 223 15.11 0.89 26.76
C THR A 223 14.02 1.79 27.33
N GLU A 224 13.72 2.88 26.64
CA GLU A 224 12.60 3.76 26.94
C GLU A 224 11.97 4.29 25.65
N ILE A 225 10.69 4.69 25.72
CA ILE A 225 10.06 5.43 24.62
C ILE A 225 10.61 6.85 24.65
N SER A 226 11.06 7.35 23.50
CA SER A 226 11.67 8.67 23.38
C SER A 226 10.70 9.78 23.82
N LYS A 227 11.16 10.65 24.72
CA LYS A 227 10.40 11.82 25.19
C LYS A 227 10.17 12.85 24.10
N MET A 228 11.05 12.90 23.09
CA MET A 228 10.94 13.81 21.95
C MET A 228 9.99 13.26 20.87
N ASN A 229 9.98 11.93 20.70
CA ASN A 229 9.16 11.26 19.69
C ASN A 229 8.56 9.97 20.27
N PRO A 230 7.26 9.93 20.60
CA PRO A 230 6.64 8.77 21.21
C PRO A 230 6.54 7.54 20.28
N LEU A 231 6.92 7.70 19.01
CA LEU A 231 6.99 6.63 18.02
C LEU A 231 8.39 5.99 17.95
N GLU A 232 9.35 6.43 18.77
CA GLU A 232 10.70 5.88 18.77
C GLU A 232 10.98 5.17 20.09
N LEU A 233 11.55 3.97 20.01
CA LEU A 233 12.15 3.28 21.13
C LEU A 233 13.64 3.56 21.12
N VAL A 234 14.17 4.06 22.23
CA VAL A 234 15.59 4.38 22.39
C VAL A 234 16.21 3.53 23.50
N SER A 235 17.50 3.25 23.39
CA SER A 235 18.27 2.62 24.46
C SER A 235 18.52 3.60 25.61
N THR A 236 18.45 3.13 26.84
CA THR A 236 18.88 3.89 28.03
C THR A 236 20.28 3.51 28.49
N ILE A 237 20.73 2.31 28.11
CA ILE A 237 22.05 1.76 28.47
C ILE A 237 22.82 1.33 27.22
N ALA A 238 24.15 1.16 27.38
CA ALA A 238 24.97 0.54 26.35
C ALA A 238 24.84 -0.99 26.43
N GLY A 239 24.63 -1.67 25.31
CA GLY A 239 24.46 -3.12 25.34
C GLY A 239 24.01 -3.74 24.03
N VAL A 240 23.56 -5.00 24.08
CA VAL A 240 23.05 -5.73 22.91
C VAL A 240 21.54 -5.57 22.82
N PRO A 241 20.99 -5.12 21.67
CA PRO A 241 19.55 -5.06 21.47
C PRO A 241 18.98 -6.48 21.26
N VAL A 242 17.93 -6.80 22.00
CA VAL A 242 17.19 -8.07 21.94
C VAL A 242 15.73 -7.78 21.62
N GLU A 243 15.22 -8.39 20.56
CA GLU A 243 13.82 -8.28 20.15
C GLU A 243 12.89 -8.93 21.18
N ILE A 244 11.82 -8.21 21.54
CA ILE A 244 10.72 -8.71 22.37
C ILE A 244 9.39 -8.49 21.62
N ASN A 245 8.29 -9.01 22.16
CA ASN A 245 6.97 -8.80 21.56
C ASN A 245 6.63 -7.30 21.49
N ASN A 246 6.45 -6.80 20.28
CA ASN A 246 6.15 -5.39 19.98
C ASN A 246 7.19 -4.39 20.53
N GLY A 247 8.46 -4.78 20.69
CA GLY A 247 9.47 -3.93 21.30
C GLY A 247 10.89 -4.46 21.23
N MET A 248 11.80 -3.81 21.93
CA MET A 248 13.16 -4.29 22.20
C MET A 248 13.56 -4.01 23.65
N ARG A 249 14.49 -4.82 24.13
CA ARG A 249 15.27 -4.55 25.34
C ARG A 249 16.75 -4.46 24.99
N VAL A 250 17.56 -3.89 25.88
CA VAL A 250 19.01 -3.85 25.74
C VAL A 250 19.63 -4.49 26.96
N ASP A 251 20.44 -5.52 26.73
CA ASP A 251 21.15 -6.24 27.79
C ASP A 251 22.61 -5.73 27.83
N ASP A 252 23.07 -5.23 28.97
CA ASP A 252 24.45 -4.75 29.22
C ASP A 252 25.42 -5.87 29.60
N ILE A 253 24.91 -7.08 29.79
CA ILE A 253 25.66 -8.30 30.08
C ILE A 253 25.54 -9.25 28.89
N PHE A 254 26.67 -9.58 28.27
CA PHE A 254 26.74 -10.59 27.23
C PHE A 254 27.13 -11.95 27.83
N THR A 255 26.20 -12.91 27.83
CA THR A 255 26.45 -14.27 28.33
C THR A 255 26.68 -15.26 27.20
N ILE A 256 27.79 -15.99 27.24
CA ILE A 256 28.15 -17.03 26.28
C ILE A 256 28.55 -18.35 26.98
N SER A 257 28.34 -19.49 26.30
CA SER A 257 28.76 -20.78 26.84
C SER A 257 30.27 -20.91 26.86
N ASP A 258 30.87 -21.00 25.68
CA ASP A 258 32.28 -21.27 25.44
C ASP A 258 32.82 -20.25 24.44
N VAL A 259 34.06 -19.79 24.63
CA VAL A 259 34.76 -18.94 23.66
C VAL A 259 35.76 -19.81 22.92
N ASN A 260 35.47 -20.11 21.65
CA ASN A 260 36.27 -20.98 20.80
C ASN A 260 36.34 -20.46 19.37
N VAL A 261 36.99 -21.23 18.49
CA VAL A 261 37.12 -20.89 17.06
C VAL A 261 35.76 -20.64 16.39
N LYS A 262 34.67 -21.28 16.84
CA LYS A 262 33.32 -21.10 16.30
C LYS A 262 32.65 -19.81 16.79
N SER A 263 32.88 -19.41 18.04
CA SER A 263 32.35 -18.15 18.57
C SER A 263 33.17 -16.95 18.11
N GLY A 264 34.46 -17.17 17.83
CA GLY A 264 35.43 -16.13 17.52
C GLY A 264 35.85 -15.30 18.73
N HIS A 265 36.61 -14.25 18.45
CA HIS A 265 36.99 -13.25 19.45
C HIS A 265 35.78 -12.41 19.89
N ILE A 266 35.81 -11.95 21.14
CA ILE A 266 34.74 -11.15 21.73
C ILE A 266 35.26 -9.74 21.98
N ASP A 267 34.58 -8.73 21.41
CA ASP A 267 34.73 -7.31 21.74
C ASP A 267 33.35 -6.76 22.10
N PHE A 268 33.15 -6.42 23.37
CA PHE A 268 31.87 -5.96 23.92
C PHE A 268 32.01 -4.68 24.75
N GLN A 269 31.01 -3.80 24.61
CA GLN A 269 30.98 -2.51 25.31
C GLN A 269 30.36 -2.58 26.72
N GLY A 270 29.88 -3.75 27.15
CA GLY A 270 29.37 -4.02 28.50
C GLY A 270 30.19 -5.09 29.23
N SER A 271 29.54 -5.83 30.13
CA SER A 271 30.15 -6.94 30.89
C SER A 271 29.97 -8.27 30.15
N VAL A 272 30.96 -9.17 30.25
CA VAL A 272 30.93 -10.48 29.58
C VAL A 272 30.93 -11.59 30.63
N ILE A 273 30.00 -12.53 30.49
CA ILE A 273 29.92 -13.75 31.30
C ILE A 273 30.17 -14.96 30.39
N VAL A 274 31.24 -15.70 30.68
CA VAL A 274 31.54 -16.99 30.05
C VAL A 274 31.19 -18.09 31.05
N THR A 275 30.19 -18.91 30.73
CA THR A 275 29.69 -19.93 31.67
C THR A 275 30.56 -21.20 31.71
N ARG A 276 31.41 -21.41 30.71
CA ARG A 276 32.37 -22.51 30.62
C ARG A 276 33.76 -21.98 30.27
N ASN A 277 34.37 -22.44 29.18
CA ASN A 277 35.80 -22.32 28.94
C ASN A 277 36.14 -21.32 27.83
N ILE A 278 37.37 -20.83 27.88
CA ILE A 278 37.99 -20.05 26.81
C ILE A 278 39.15 -20.87 26.22
N ASP A 279 39.02 -21.21 24.94
CA ASP A 279 39.99 -22.03 24.20
C ASP A 279 41.31 -21.27 23.91
N PRO A 280 42.40 -22.00 23.63
CA PRO A 280 43.70 -21.43 23.27
C PRO A 280 43.66 -20.37 22.16
N GLY A 281 44.28 -19.23 22.44
CA GLY A 281 44.46 -18.14 21.48
C GLY A 281 43.21 -17.28 21.25
N MET A 282 42.16 -17.43 22.07
CA MET A 282 40.99 -16.58 22.02
C MET A 282 41.22 -15.25 22.76
N LYS A 283 40.56 -14.19 22.28
CA LYS A 283 40.60 -12.85 22.86
C LYS A 283 39.22 -12.43 23.31
N VAL A 284 39.13 -11.92 24.54
CA VAL A 284 37.89 -11.36 25.11
C VAL A 284 38.19 -9.98 25.63
N THR A 285 37.56 -8.98 25.03
CA THR A 285 37.63 -7.57 25.41
C THR A 285 36.26 -7.10 25.87
N ALA A 286 36.19 -6.52 27.06
CA ALA A 286 34.98 -5.96 27.65
C ALA A 286 35.29 -4.58 28.24
N LYS A 287 34.42 -3.58 28.04
CA LYS A 287 34.54 -2.31 28.80
C LYS A 287 34.10 -2.47 30.25
N GLY A 288 33.18 -3.39 30.54
CA GLY A 288 32.74 -3.72 31.89
C GLY A 288 33.59 -4.82 32.52
N ASP A 289 32.94 -5.68 33.29
CA ASP A 289 33.56 -6.82 33.97
C ASP A 289 33.63 -8.05 33.06
N ILE A 290 34.64 -8.89 33.26
CA ILE A 290 34.72 -10.23 32.65
C ILE A 290 34.61 -11.29 33.75
N THR A 291 33.57 -12.11 33.69
CA THR A 291 33.39 -13.24 34.61
C THR A 291 33.42 -14.56 33.86
N ILE A 292 34.31 -15.46 34.25
CA ILE A 292 34.49 -16.78 33.64
C ILE A 292 34.29 -17.86 34.70
N PHE A 293 33.31 -18.72 34.49
CA PHE A 293 33.01 -19.82 35.40
C PHE A 293 33.86 -21.07 35.18
N GLY A 294 34.39 -21.28 33.98
CA GLY A 294 35.29 -22.39 33.66
C GLY A 294 36.76 -21.99 33.68
N THR A 295 37.54 -22.61 32.79
CA THR A 295 38.99 -22.41 32.66
C THR A 295 39.35 -21.56 31.45
N VAL A 296 40.47 -20.85 31.55
CA VAL A 296 41.05 -20.08 30.45
C VAL A 296 42.37 -20.71 30.05
N GLU A 297 42.50 -21.10 28.78
CA GLU A 297 43.74 -21.67 28.25
C GLU A 297 44.37 -20.71 27.24
N SER A 298 45.62 -20.29 27.46
CA SER A 298 46.40 -19.44 26.53
C SER A 298 45.62 -18.27 25.89
N GLY A 299 44.80 -17.56 26.68
CA GLY A 299 43.88 -16.51 26.22
C GLY A 299 44.32 -15.09 26.57
N GLU A 300 43.81 -14.10 25.83
CA GLU A 300 43.98 -12.67 26.12
C GLU A 300 42.66 -12.06 26.62
N LEU A 301 42.63 -11.63 27.88
CA LEU A 301 41.46 -10.99 28.50
C LEU A 301 41.78 -9.52 28.78
N THR A 302 40.91 -8.62 28.32
CA THR A 302 41.02 -7.18 28.59
C THR A 302 39.70 -6.65 29.11
N ALA A 303 39.65 -6.23 30.37
CA ALA A 303 38.48 -5.65 31.03
C ALA A 303 38.72 -4.19 31.40
N GLY A 304 37.73 -3.32 31.17
CA GLY A 304 37.69 -1.99 31.75
C GLY A 304 37.23 -1.97 33.21
N GLY A 305 36.63 -3.06 33.69
CA GLY A 305 36.31 -3.32 35.09
C GLY A 305 37.19 -4.43 35.70
N ASN A 306 36.57 -5.38 36.37
CA ASN A 306 37.19 -6.50 37.06
C ASN A 306 37.27 -7.75 36.17
N ILE A 307 38.27 -8.62 36.41
CA ILE A 307 38.33 -9.96 35.82
C ILE A 307 38.18 -11.01 36.93
N THR A 308 37.19 -11.89 36.81
CA THR A 308 36.99 -13.02 37.73
C THR A 308 37.03 -14.35 36.98
N VAL A 309 37.95 -15.24 37.36
CA VAL A 309 38.05 -16.61 36.84
C VAL A 309 37.87 -17.62 37.98
N LYS A 310 36.84 -18.46 37.89
CA LYS A 310 36.44 -19.36 39.00
C LYS A 310 37.24 -20.66 39.08
N GLN A 311 37.57 -21.33 37.96
CA GLN A 311 38.29 -22.61 38.01
C GLN A 311 39.81 -22.43 37.91
N GLY A 312 40.30 -21.66 36.93
CA GLY A 312 41.72 -21.32 36.82
C GLY A 312 42.17 -20.95 35.41
N ILE A 313 43.43 -20.53 35.31
CA ILE A 313 44.07 -20.07 34.07
C ILE A 313 45.34 -20.88 33.82
N ILE A 314 45.44 -21.46 32.62
CA ILE A 314 46.55 -22.31 32.20
C ILE A 314 47.21 -21.69 30.96
N GLY A 315 48.42 -21.16 31.14
CA GLY A 315 49.27 -20.66 30.07
C GLY A 315 50.44 -21.59 29.76
N HIS A 316 51.22 -21.19 28.76
CA HIS A 316 52.46 -21.85 28.33
C HIS A 316 53.53 -20.79 28.03
N GLN A 317 54.80 -21.13 28.26
CA GLN A 317 55.91 -20.28 27.84
C GLN A 317 56.15 -20.46 26.34
N LYS A 318 56.10 -19.37 25.56
CA LYS A 318 56.44 -19.43 24.14
C LYS A 318 57.93 -19.63 23.97
N VAL A 319 58.30 -20.66 23.20
CA VAL A 319 59.69 -21.10 22.94
C VAL A 319 60.55 -20.00 22.32
N ASP A 320 59.93 -19.05 21.61
CA ASP A 320 60.61 -18.10 20.72
C ASP A 320 60.85 -16.70 21.31
N SER A 321 60.27 -16.35 22.47
CA SER A 321 60.31 -14.94 22.94
C SER A 321 60.27 -14.71 24.46
N LYS A 322 60.40 -15.74 25.30
CA LYS A 322 60.17 -15.66 26.77
C LYS A 322 58.81 -15.04 27.17
N SER A 323 57.90 -14.82 26.23
CA SER A 323 56.56 -14.29 26.47
C SER A 323 55.61 -15.40 26.89
N LEU A 324 54.67 -15.07 27.77
CA LEU A 324 53.63 -15.97 28.24
C LEU A 324 52.50 -16.03 27.20
N SER A 325 51.84 -17.19 27.07
CA SER A 325 50.73 -17.36 26.13
C SER A 325 49.41 -16.76 26.63
N CYS A 326 49.29 -16.52 27.93
CA CYS A 326 48.16 -15.84 28.56
C CYS A 326 48.49 -14.38 28.86
N LYS A 327 47.47 -13.52 28.78
CA LYS A 327 47.60 -12.12 29.16
C LYS A 327 46.27 -11.60 29.70
N LEU A 328 46.30 -11.04 30.90
CA LEU A 328 45.14 -10.45 31.55
C LEU A 328 45.41 -8.96 31.82
N ILE A 329 44.50 -8.10 31.39
CA ILE A 329 44.56 -6.67 31.63
C ILE A 329 43.21 -6.26 32.21
N ALA A 330 43.20 -5.74 33.44
CA ALA A 330 42.02 -5.16 34.07
C ALA A 330 42.38 -3.77 34.60
N LEU A 331 41.43 -2.83 34.53
CA LEU A 331 41.57 -1.55 35.27
C LEU A 331 41.15 -1.72 36.74
N GLY A 332 40.26 -2.67 37.03
CA GLY A 332 39.85 -3.05 38.38
C GLY A 332 40.65 -4.24 38.92
N ASP A 333 40.01 -5.05 39.76
CA ASP A 333 40.63 -6.19 40.42
C ASP A 333 40.62 -7.45 39.54
N ILE A 334 41.66 -8.27 39.69
CA ILE A 334 41.77 -9.59 39.05
C ILE A 334 41.68 -10.67 40.12
N HIS A 335 40.59 -11.44 40.11
CA HIS A 335 40.36 -12.56 41.01
C HIS A 335 40.47 -13.88 40.26
N VAL A 336 41.47 -14.69 40.61
CA VAL A 336 41.73 -15.99 39.98
C VAL A 336 42.00 -17.04 41.04
N SER A 337 41.32 -18.18 40.97
CA SER A 337 41.50 -19.29 41.93
C SER A 337 42.86 -19.97 41.80
N HIS A 338 43.33 -20.17 40.57
CA HIS A 338 44.64 -20.76 40.27
C HIS A 338 45.15 -20.23 38.92
N SER A 339 46.41 -19.82 38.83
CA SER A 339 47.02 -19.33 37.59
C SER A 339 48.41 -19.91 37.38
N GLN A 340 48.69 -20.40 36.17
CA GLN A 340 50.01 -20.90 35.77
C GLN A 340 50.45 -20.25 34.45
N TYR A 341 51.68 -19.73 34.38
CA TYR A 341 52.25 -19.11 33.17
C TYR A 341 51.40 -17.99 32.56
N CYS A 342 50.91 -17.06 33.39
CA CYS A 342 50.05 -15.93 33.02
C CYS A 342 50.59 -14.61 33.59
#